data_AF-A0ABC8CXQ9-F1
#
_entry.id   AF-A0ABC8CXQ9-F1
#
_cell.length_a   1.000
_cell.length_b   1.000
_cell.length_c   1.000
_cell.angle_alpha   90.00
_cell.angle_beta   90.00
_cell.angle_gamma   90.00
#
_symmetry.space_group_name_H-M   'P 1'
#
loop_
_entity.id
_entity.type
_entity.pdbx_description
1 polymer ?
#
loop_
_entity_poly.entity_id
_entity_poly.type
_entity_poly.pdbx_seq_one_letter_code
_entity_poly.pdbx_strand_id
1 'polypeptide(L)'
;MNNKELVKYLINNIIEREYYNLLDNFSNVLNKDAELKKEYEKYTDITENIFKRLYEILPEEDHEMLDKLESASNVITGLETKAMFKEGLVLGINELNYLNEIGLEVAFA
;
A
#
# COMPACT_ATOMS: atom_id res chain seq x y z
N MET A 1 17.26 26.63 6.76
CA MET A 1 16.57 25.95 5.65
C MET A 1 16.07 27.03 4.70
N ASN A 2 16.44 26.99 3.43
CA ASN A 2 15.94 27.97 2.44
C ASN A 2 14.48 27.65 2.05
N ASN A 3 13.78 28.57 1.38
CA ASN A 3 12.37 28.40 1.02
C ASN A 3 12.10 27.14 0.19
N LYS A 4 13.04 26.73 -0.69
CA LYS A 4 12.90 25.53 -1.52
C LYS A 4 13.03 24.25 -0.69
N GLU A 5 13.98 24.21 0.23
CA GLU A 5 14.16 23.10 1.17
C GLU A 5 12.96 22.99 2.12
N LEU A 6 12.42 24.12 2.57
CA LEU A 6 11.21 24.15 3.40
C LEU A 6 10.01 23.57 2.65
N VAL A 7 9.78 24.00 1.41
CA VAL A 7 8.68 23.47 0.59
C VAL A 7 8.85 21.97 0.36
N LYS A 8 10.06 21.50 0.03
CA LYS A 8 10.35 20.07 -0.13
C LYS A 8 10.07 19.28 1.16
N TYR A 9 10.51 19.79 2.30
CA TYR A 9 10.25 19.18 3.61
C TYR A 9 8.75 19.08 3.89
N LEU A 10 7.98 20.16 3.67
CA LEU A 10 6.54 20.17 3.90
C LEU A 10 5.80 19.17 2.99
N ILE A 11 6.12 19.14 1.69
CA ILE A 11 5.52 18.20 0.73
C ILE A 11 5.78 16.76 1.16
N ASN A 12 7.02 16.42 1.51
CA ASN A 12 7.36 15.06 1.94
C ASN A 12 6.58 14.62 3.19
N ASN A 13 6.42 15.51 4.17
CA ASN A 13 5.65 15.22 5.38
C ASN A 13 4.15 15.08 5.10
N ILE A 14 3.60 15.89 4.18
CA ILE A 14 2.20 15.75 3.76
C ILE A 14 1.99 14.39 3.09
N ILE A 15 2.86 14.03 2.14
CA ILE A 15 2.80 12.73 1.45
C ILE A 15 2.87 11.58 2.45
N GLU A 16 3.78 11.67 3.42
CA GLU A 16 3.92 10.66 4.47
C GLU A 16 2.68 10.56 5.36
N ARG A 17 2.10 11.69 5.77
CA ARG A 17 0.85 11.72 6.53
C ARG A 17 -0.30 11.08 5.74
N GLU A 18 -0.46 11.43 4.46
CA GLU A 18 -1.56 10.89 3.65
C GLU A 18 -1.40 9.40 3.37
N TYR A 19 -0.17 8.90 3.25
CA TYR A 19 0.08 7.46 3.19
C TYR A 19 -0.46 6.75 4.44
N TYR A 20 -0.12 7.25 5.64
CA TYR A 20 -0.61 6.65 6.88
C TYR A 20 -2.14 6.81 7.05
N ASN A 21 -2.70 7.96 6.68
CA ASN A 21 -4.15 8.15 6.66
C ASN A 21 -4.86 7.12 5.76
N LEU A 22 -4.28 6.78 4.61
CA LEU A 22 -4.83 5.76 3.71
C LEU A 22 -4.73 4.36 4.30
N LEU A 23 -3.62 4.02 4.97
CA LEU A 23 -3.48 2.75 5.67
C LEU A 23 -4.51 2.60 6.79
N ASP A 24 -4.69 3.63 7.61
CA ASP A 24 -5.68 3.65 8.70
C ASP A 24 -7.12 3.51 8.17
N ASN A 25 -7.34 3.88 6.90
CA ASN A 25 -8.62 3.78 6.22
C ASN A 25 -8.63 2.70 5.12
N PHE A 26 -7.70 1.74 5.15
CA PHE A 26 -7.51 0.78 4.07
C PHE A 26 -8.79 0.02 3.72
N SER A 27 -9.56 -0.41 4.72
CA SER A 27 -10.87 -1.06 4.51
C SER A 27 -11.84 -0.20 3.70
N ASN A 28 -11.86 1.12 3.94
CA ASN A 28 -12.71 2.04 3.17
C ASN A 28 -12.22 2.20 1.73
N VAL A 29 -10.91 2.14 1.48
CA VAL A 29 -10.32 2.16 0.14
C VAL A 29 -10.67 0.87 -0.60
N LEU A 30 -10.44 -0.28 0.04
CA LEU A 30 -10.71 -1.59 -0.52
C LEU A 30 -12.20 -1.78 -0.88
N ASN A 31 -13.10 -1.28 -0.03
CA ASN A 31 -14.55 -1.35 -0.27
C ASN A 31 -15.02 -0.54 -1.50
N LYS A 32 -14.20 0.32 -2.10
CA LYS A 32 -14.55 1.06 -3.33
C LYS A 32 -14.51 0.18 -4.57
N ASP A 33 -13.79 -0.95 -4.51
CA ASP A 33 -13.62 -1.88 -5.62
C ASP A 33 -13.96 -3.30 -5.14
N ALA A 34 -15.13 -3.78 -5.57
CA ALA A 34 -15.65 -5.08 -5.14
C ALA A 34 -14.82 -6.26 -5.67
N GLU A 35 -14.21 -6.13 -6.85
CA GLU A 35 -13.37 -7.18 -7.42
C GLU A 35 -12.03 -7.25 -6.69
N LEU A 36 -11.39 -6.09 -6.47
CA LEU A 36 -10.17 -6.00 -5.70
C LEU A 36 -10.36 -6.49 -4.26
N LYS A 37 -11.48 -6.15 -3.62
CA LYS A 37 -11.83 -6.65 -2.29
C LYS A 37 -11.91 -8.17 -2.27
N LYS A 38 -12.63 -8.76 -3.22
CA LYS A 38 -12.77 -10.21 -3.31
C LYS A 38 -11.43 -10.90 -3.55
N GLU A 39 -10.57 -10.31 -4.38
CA GLU A 39 -9.23 -10.83 -4.62
C GLU A 39 -8.36 -10.75 -3.35
N TYR A 40 -8.40 -9.61 -2.65
CA TYR A 40 -7.72 -9.42 -1.37
C TYR A 40 -8.15 -10.45 -0.32
N GLU A 41 -9.45 -10.64 -0.12
CA GLU A 41 -10.01 -11.62 0.83
C GLU A 41 -9.55 -13.05 0.46
N LYS A 42 -9.63 -13.42 -0.83
CA LYS A 42 -9.18 -14.74 -1.30
C LYS A 42 -7.72 -15.01 -0.97
N TYR A 43 -6.81 -14.06 -1.22
CA TYR A 43 -5.38 -14.28 -0.97
C TYR A 43 -5.01 -14.17 0.51
N THR A 44 -5.78 -13.40 1.29
CA THR A 44 -5.69 -13.42 2.76
C THR A 44 -6.02 -14.81 3.28
N ASP A 45 -7.17 -15.37 2.89
CA ASP A 45 -7.60 -16.71 3.29
C ASP A 45 -6.57 -17.79 2.88
N ILE A 46 -6.02 -17.70 1.66
CA ILE A 46 -4.98 -18.64 1.21
C ILE A 46 -3.75 -18.57 2.11
N THR A 47 -3.28 -17.36 2.43
CA THR A 47 -2.08 -17.15 3.24
C THR A 47 -2.28 -17.66 4.66
N GLU A 48 -3.40 -17.31 5.31
CA GLU A 48 -3.75 -17.78 6.64
C GLU A 48 -3.84 -19.31 6.71
N ASN A 49 -4.46 -19.94 5.71
CA ASN A 49 -4.56 -21.41 5.65
C ASN A 49 -3.19 -22.08 5.45
N ILE A 50 -2.30 -21.48 4.66
CA ILE A 50 -0.93 -22.00 4.50
C ILE A 50 -0.18 -21.90 5.82
N PHE A 51 -0.18 -20.74 6.47
CA PHE A 51 0.49 -20.55 7.76
C PHE A 51 -0.04 -21.52 8.80
N LYS A 52 -1.36 -21.64 8.94
CA LYS A 52 -1.98 -22.61 9.85
C LYS A 52 -1.50 -24.04 9.61
N ARG A 53 -1.46 -24.49 8.35
CA ARG A 53 -0.99 -25.84 8.02
C ARG A 53 0.51 -26.02 8.28
N LEU A 54 1.32 -24.98 8.05
CA LEU A 54 2.75 -25.02 8.37
C LEU A 54 2.97 -25.14 9.88
N TYR A 55 2.20 -24.40 10.68
CA TYR A 55 2.19 -24.50 12.13
C TYR A 55 1.80 -25.90 12.64
N GLU A 56 0.84 -26.56 12.00
CA GLU A 56 0.38 -27.90 12.38
C GLU A 56 1.39 -29.02 12.03
N ILE A 57 2.20 -28.83 10.98
CA ILE A 57 3.10 -29.87 10.45
C ILE A 57 4.54 -29.69 10.92
N LEU A 58 4.99 -28.45 11.09
CA LEU A 58 6.37 -28.15 11.48
C LEU A 58 6.56 -28.29 13.00
N PRO A 59 7.74 -28.76 13.44
CA PRO A 59 8.14 -28.71 14.84
C PRO A 59 8.04 -27.29 15.43
N GLU A 60 7.79 -27.22 16.74
CA GLU A 60 7.65 -25.93 17.46
C GLU A 60 8.89 -25.03 17.35
N GLU A 61 10.08 -25.63 17.24
CA GLU A 61 11.35 -24.91 17.03
C GLU A 61 11.41 -24.11 15.72
N ASP A 62 10.60 -24.47 14.71
CA ASP A 62 10.51 -23.75 13.44
C ASP A 62 9.44 -22.64 13.45
N HIS A 63 8.57 -22.59 14.46
CA HIS A 63 7.46 -21.63 14.50
C HIS A 63 7.94 -20.18 14.60
N GLU A 64 9.01 -19.92 15.36
CA GLU A 64 9.63 -18.59 15.41
C GLU A 64 10.11 -18.13 14.02
N MET A 65 10.55 -19.07 13.17
CA MET A 65 10.95 -18.76 11.81
C MET A 65 9.76 -18.42 10.92
N LEU A 66 8.60 -19.07 11.12
CA LEU A 66 7.35 -18.72 10.44
C LEU A 66 6.89 -17.31 10.83
N ASP A 67 6.89 -16.98 12.12
CA ASP A 67 6.53 -15.62 12.59
C ASP A 67 7.45 -14.55 11.99
N LYS A 68 8.76 -14.83 11.95
CA LYS A 68 9.73 -13.93 11.32
C LYS A 68 9.49 -13.78 9.82
N LEU A 69 9.12 -14.87 9.13
CA LEU A 69 8.81 -14.83 7.71
C LEU A 69 7.55 -13.99 7.44
N GLU A 70 6.49 -14.18 8.22
CA GLU A 70 5.26 -13.39 8.12
C GLU A 70 5.56 -11.91 8.38
N SER A 71 6.25 -11.61 9.47
CA SER A 71 6.63 -10.25 9.84
C SER A 71 7.49 -9.58 8.76
N ALA A 72 8.52 -10.28 8.25
CA ALA A 72 9.36 -9.76 7.18
C ALA A 72 8.56 -9.51 5.89
N SER A 73 7.65 -10.40 5.53
CA SER A 73 6.79 -10.25 4.35
C SER A 73 5.87 -9.03 4.47
N ASN A 74 5.30 -8.82 5.66
CA ASN A 74 4.46 -7.64 5.95
C ASN A 74 5.28 -6.35 5.89
N VAL A 75 6.51 -6.34 6.42
CA VAL A 75 7.41 -5.18 6.35
C VAL A 75 7.79 -4.87 4.89
N ILE A 76 8.16 -5.88 4.10
CA ILE A 76 8.51 -5.71 2.68
C ILE A 76 7.33 -5.12 1.92
N THR A 77 6.13 -5.72 2.04
CA THR A 77 4.90 -5.21 1.40
C THR A 77 4.61 -3.77 1.80
N GLY A 78 4.81 -3.40 3.07
CA GLY A 78 4.63 -2.04 3.55
C GLY A 78 5.62 -1.05 2.89
N LEU A 79 6.88 -1.43 2.76
CA LEU A 79 7.90 -0.62 2.09
C LEU A 79 7.61 -0.45 0.59
N GLU A 80 7.23 -1.53 -0.10
CA GLU A 80 6.85 -1.50 -1.52
C GLU A 80 5.64 -0.61 -1.76
N THR A 81 4.59 -0.77 -0.94
CA THR A 81 3.38 0.06 -1.03
C THR A 81 3.71 1.53 -0.78
N LYS A 82 4.56 1.85 0.21
CA LYS A 82 5.00 3.22 0.48
C LYS A 82 5.80 3.81 -0.69
N ALA A 83 6.66 3.01 -1.33
CA ALA A 83 7.43 3.43 -2.49
C ALA A 83 6.52 3.70 -3.69
N MET A 84 5.61 2.78 -4.02
CA MET A 84 4.65 2.92 -5.12
C MET A 84 3.70 4.09 -4.91
N PHE A 85 3.21 4.31 -3.68
CA PHE A 85 2.36 5.46 -3.37
C PHE A 85 3.08 6.79 -3.61
N LYS A 86 4.33 6.91 -3.14
CA LYS A 86 5.14 8.12 -3.33
C LYS A 86 5.42 8.37 -4.81
N GLU A 87 5.81 7.33 -5.55
CA GLU A 87 6.08 7.44 -6.98
C GLU A 87 4.81 7.79 -7.75
N GLY A 88 3.68 7.13 -7.45
CA GLY A 88 2.39 7.43 -8.05
C GLY A 88 1.92 8.87 -7.82
N LEU A 89 2.20 9.46 -6.66
CA LEU A 89 1.94 10.89 -6.41
C LEU A 89 2.88 11.80 -7.20
N VAL A 90 4.17 11.45 -7.30
CA VAL A 90 5.15 12.23 -8.07
C VAL A 90 4.78 12.23 -9.55
N LEU A 91 4.50 11.06 -10.12
CA LEU A 91 3.99 10.91 -11.49
C LEU A 91 2.64 11.63 -11.63
N GLY A 92 1.75 11.49 -10.64
CA GLY A 92 0.48 12.20 -10.59
C GLY A 92 0.63 13.72 -10.73
N ILE A 93 1.52 14.33 -9.94
CA ILE A 93 1.73 15.78 -9.93
C ILE A 93 2.50 16.25 -11.16
N ASN A 94 3.49 15.49 -11.63
CA ASN A 94 4.36 15.91 -12.73
C ASN A 94 3.79 15.57 -14.11
N GLU A 95 3.08 14.44 -14.23
CA GLU A 95 2.67 13.84 -15.50
C GLU A 95 1.15 13.91 -15.76
N LEU A 96 0.29 14.08 -14.74
CA LEU A 96 -1.15 14.37 -14.97
C LEU A 96 -1.41 15.80 -15.48
N ASN A 97 -0.37 16.59 -15.79
CA ASN A 97 -0.53 17.74 -16.68
C ASN A 97 -1.19 17.33 -18.01
N TYR A 98 -1.05 16.07 -18.44
CA TYR A 98 -1.76 15.53 -19.62
C TYR A 98 -3.29 15.41 -19.42
N LEU A 99 -3.79 15.31 -18.17
CA LEU A 99 -5.22 15.39 -17.89
C LEU A 99 -5.79 16.81 -18.09
N ASN A 100 -4.97 17.85 -18.28
CA ASN A 100 -5.51 19.12 -18.79
C ASN A 100 -6.07 18.98 -20.22
N GLU A 101 -5.65 17.95 -20.97
CA GLU A 101 -6.15 17.65 -22.31
C GLU A 101 -7.29 16.61 -22.29
N ILE A 102 -7.21 15.57 -21.45
CA ILE A 102 -8.17 14.43 -21.44
C ILE A 102 -9.13 14.44 -20.23
N GLY A 103 -8.78 15.13 -19.15
CA GLY A 103 -9.54 15.13 -17.89
C GLY A 103 -10.93 15.74 -17.98
N LEU A 104 -11.21 16.56 -18.99
CA LEU A 104 -12.57 17.03 -19.31
C LEU A 104 -13.46 15.92 -19.87
N GLU A 105 -12.92 14.90 -20.54
CA GLU A 105 -13.71 13.79 -21.07
C GLU A 105 -13.93 12.68 -20.02
N VAL A 106 -12.93 12.41 -19.17
CA VAL A 106 -13.02 11.34 -18.14
C VAL A 106 -13.87 11.76 -16.93
N ALA A 107 -13.97 13.06 -16.62
CA ALA A 107 -14.77 13.55 -15.49
C ALA A 107 -16.29 13.52 -15.73
N PHE A 108 -16.75 13.30 -16.97
CA PHE A 108 -18.17 13.34 -17.36
C PHE A 108 -18.67 12.07 -18.07
N ALA A 109 -17.90 10.98 -18.05
CA ALA A 109 -18.32 9.67 -18.57
C ALA A 109 -18.91 8.76 -17.49
#